data_AF-A0A916V0T2-F1
#
_entry.id   AF-A0A916V0T2-F1
#
_cell.length_a   1.000
_cell.length_b   1.000
_cell.length_c   1.000
_cell.angle_alpha   90.00
_cell.angle_beta   90.00
_cell.angle_gamma   90.00
#
_symmetry.space_group_name_H-M   'P 1'
#
loop_
_entity.id
_entity.type
_entity.pdbx_description
1 polymer ?
#
loop_
_entity_poly.entity_id
_entity_poly.type
_entity_poly.pdbx_seq_one_letter_code
_entity_poly.pdbx_strand_id
1 'polypeptide(L)'
;MLAQANRHKVPDLGKSVDIVVPPVFSIIEDPTTAIQLVEKFAKVVRMYRVRSIRIDQSALEQYDLAANALLDLVATEIVVEGRYRDSKVGFSGAYPKNESIKRFIRSMGIIKHLSVKHEGPSDNEVAKLRRFDKRNRHYHVKADPTKSDFKSRTVQGFVDHVDTCLGDHRRALTPRARHKLCEYIGEILGNAEEHPGFVDWTIQGYLDNSLEDPICEIAIFNFGKSIAETLKALPSGSYTRQQIDPYLKLHHGMSLFTPNWRQTDLLTLVALQGHVSSKNNSKDDTRGQGTGDLIEFFQKVHEECAADSPIKAKMAIVSGETYILFDGTYKMRESGGRGKVIAFNVSNDLYSKPDPRYVKPLGLHFPGTIISIRFPLSTTSTVALAGDKT
;
A
#
# COMPACT_ATOMS: atom_id res chain seq x y z
N MET A 1 -43.42 1.95 -27.47
CA MET A 1 -42.69 2.81 -28.41
C MET A 1 -41.61 3.56 -27.64
N LEU A 2 -40.37 3.45 -28.14
CA LEU A 2 -39.24 4.37 -27.99
C LEU A 2 -38.84 4.86 -26.58
N ALA A 3 -37.85 4.16 -26.01
CA ALA A 3 -36.68 4.85 -25.46
C ALA A 3 -35.44 4.03 -25.86
N GLN A 4 -34.94 4.31 -27.07
CA GLN A 4 -33.62 3.85 -27.49
C GLN A 4 -32.59 4.47 -26.54
N ALA A 5 -32.00 3.63 -25.69
CA ALA A 5 -30.82 3.99 -24.93
C ALA A 5 -29.71 4.31 -25.93
N ASN A 6 -29.26 5.58 -25.92
CA ASN A 6 -28.10 6.08 -26.63
C ASN A 6 -26.86 5.24 -26.25
N ARG A 7 -26.64 4.15 -27.00
CA ARG A 7 -25.35 3.46 -27.06
C ARG A 7 -24.39 4.44 -27.74
N HIS A 8 -23.70 5.25 -26.93
CA HIS A 8 -22.52 5.95 -27.40
C HIS A 8 -21.61 4.89 -28.02
N LYS A 9 -21.44 4.96 -29.34
CA LYS A 9 -20.47 4.13 -30.06
C LYS A 9 -19.10 4.53 -29.52
N VAL A 10 -18.61 3.74 -28.58
CA VAL A 10 -17.22 3.74 -28.15
C VAL A 10 -16.34 3.62 -29.42
N PRO A 11 -15.38 4.54 -29.65
CA PRO A 11 -14.47 4.45 -30.78
C PRO A 11 -13.70 3.12 -30.74
N ASP A 12 -13.69 2.37 -31.84
CA ASP A 12 -12.97 1.10 -31.96
C ASP A 12 -11.47 1.38 -32.22
N LEU A 13 -10.76 1.90 -31.21
CA LEU A 13 -9.30 1.82 -31.19
C LEU A 13 -8.94 0.34 -31.12
N GLY A 14 -8.06 -0.08 -32.03
CA GLY A 14 -7.84 -1.46 -32.44
C GLY A 14 -7.87 -2.50 -31.31
N LYS A 15 -8.25 -3.73 -31.67
CA LYS A 15 -8.43 -4.92 -30.81
C LYS A 15 -7.32 -5.20 -29.77
N SER A 16 -6.17 -4.52 -29.83
CA SER A 16 -5.01 -4.69 -28.95
C SER A 16 -4.64 -3.39 -28.23
N VAL A 17 -4.26 -3.50 -26.95
CA VAL A 17 -3.72 -2.41 -26.13
C VAL A 17 -2.32 -2.80 -25.67
N ASP A 18 -1.36 -1.90 -25.86
CA ASP A 18 0.02 -2.10 -25.41
C ASP A 18 0.28 -1.24 -24.16
N ILE A 19 0.72 -1.89 -23.09
CA ILE A 19 1.11 -1.28 -21.82
C ILE A 19 2.62 -1.47 -21.66
N VAL A 20 3.37 -0.37 -21.76
CA VAL A 20 4.82 -0.38 -21.58
C VAL A 20 5.15 0.03 -20.16
N VAL A 21 5.68 -0.90 -19.37
CA VAL A 21 6.07 -0.65 -17.99
C VAL A 21 7.41 0.11 -17.97
N PRO A 22 7.51 1.21 -17.22
CA PRO A 22 8.74 2.02 -17.15
C PRO A 22 9.89 1.26 -16.47
N PRO A 23 11.15 1.73 -16.61
CA PRO A 23 12.29 1.15 -15.92
C PRO A 23 12.16 1.14 -14.39
N VAL A 24 11.51 2.16 -13.83
CA VAL A 24 11.17 2.24 -12.40
C VAL A 24 9.65 2.14 -12.25
N PHE A 25 9.17 1.02 -11.73
CA PHE A 25 7.75 0.77 -11.47
C PHE A 25 7.54 0.46 -9.99
N SER A 26 7.52 1.52 -9.16
CA SER A 26 7.54 1.41 -7.71
C SER A 26 6.71 2.52 -7.07
N ILE A 27 5.83 2.18 -6.12
CA ILE A 27 5.16 3.12 -5.23
C ILE A 27 6.13 3.81 -4.27
N ILE A 28 7.20 3.12 -3.84
CA ILE A 28 8.20 3.70 -2.95
C ILE A 28 9.04 4.75 -3.69
N GLU A 29 9.52 4.47 -4.90
CA GLU A 29 10.55 5.28 -5.56
C GLU A 29 9.96 6.25 -6.60
N ASP A 30 8.96 5.83 -7.37
CA ASP A 30 8.28 6.67 -8.37
C ASP A 30 6.76 6.40 -8.42
N PRO A 31 6.03 6.76 -7.34
CA PRO A 31 4.61 6.49 -7.23
C PRO A 31 3.78 7.19 -8.31
N THR A 32 4.23 8.37 -8.76
CA THR A 32 3.52 9.15 -9.77
C THR A 32 3.49 8.38 -11.09
N THR A 33 4.64 7.94 -11.60
CA THR A 33 4.69 7.18 -12.85
C THR A 33 3.97 5.84 -12.71
N ALA A 34 4.15 5.14 -11.60
CA ALA A 34 3.50 3.85 -11.36
C ALA A 34 1.96 3.96 -11.37
N ILE A 35 1.40 4.92 -10.63
CA ILE A 35 -0.06 5.10 -10.56
C ILE A 35 -0.60 5.64 -11.89
N GLN A 36 0.12 6.54 -12.58
CA GLN A 36 -0.30 7.00 -13.92
C GLN A 36 -0.41 5.85 -14.92
N LEU A 37 0.53 4.90 -14.92
CA LEU A 37 0.47 3.72 -15.78
C LEU A 37 -0.80 2.89 -15.48
N VAL A 38 -1.02 2.56 -14.20
CA VAL A 38 -2.17 1.75 -13.77
C VAL A 38 -3.49 2.46 -14.09
N GLU A 39 -3.57 3.77 -13.84
CA GLU A 39 -4.77 4.56 -14.12
C GLU A 39 -5.06 4.62 -15.63
N LYS A 40 -4.04 4.86 -16.46
CA LYS A 40 -4.17 4.82 -17.93
C LYS A 40 -4.64 3.44 -18.39
N PHE A 41 -4.04 2.37 -17.86
CA PHE A 41 -4.44 1.01 -18.18
C PHE A 41 -5.92 0.78 -17.83
N ALA A 42 -6.34 1.11 -16.61
CA ALA A 42 -7.73 0.99 -16.16
C ALA A 42 -8.70 1.84 -16.98
N LYS A 43 -8.32 3.06 -17.38
CA LYS A 43 -9.16 3.92 -18.24
C LYS A 43 -9.35 3.32 -19.62
N VAL A 44 -8.26 2.88 -20.27
CA VAL A 44 -8.29 2.34 -21.63
C VAL A 44 -9.18 1.09 -21.69
N VAL A 45 -8.98 0.14 -20.78
CA VAL A 45 -9.75 -1.13 -20.79
C VAL A 45 -11.22 -0.96 -20.41
N ARG A 46 -11.58 0.08 -19.66
CA ARG A 46 -12.98 0.40 -19.35
C ARG A 46 -13.66 1.17 -20.46
N MET A 47 -12.94 2.07 -21.13
CA MET A 47 -13.47 2.89 -22.21
C MET A 47 -13.66 2.08 -23.49
N TYR A 48 -12.74 1.17 -23.81
CA TYR A 48 -12.69 0.47 -25.10
C TYR A 48 -12.96 -1.03 -24.97
N ARG A 49 -13.49 -1.64 -26.04
CA ARG A 49 -13.66 -3.10 -26.11
C ARG A 49 -12.35 -3.76 -26.53
N VAL A 50 -11.49 -4.02 -25.55
CA VAL A 50 -10.19 -4.64 -25.77
C VAL A 50 -10.31 -6.15 -25.94
N ARG A 51 -9.62 -6.74 -26.93
CA ARG A 51 -9.53 -8.21 -27.12
C ARG A 51 -8.16 -8.77 -26.79
N SER A 52 -7.12 -7.95 -26.85
CA SER A 52 -5.76 -8.33 -26.51
C SER A 52 -5.08 -7.22 -25.73
N ILE A 53 -4.31 -7.59 -24.72
CA ILE A 53 -3.48 -6.69 -23.92
C ILE A 53 -2.06 -7.23 -23.97
N ARG A 54 -1.10 -6.41 -24.38
CA ARG A 54 0.33 -6.71 -24.30
C ARG A 54 0.94 -5.89 -23.17
N ILE A 55 1.55 -6.54 -22.19
CA ILE A 55 2.28 -5.86 -21.11
C ILE A 55 3.78 -6.07 -21.32
N ASP A 56 4.47 -5.00 -21.68
CA ASP A 56 5.91 -5.01 -21.93
C ASP A 56 6.66 -4.58 -20.68
N GLN A 57 7.35 -5.52 -20.04
CA GLN A 57 8.19 -5.30 -18.86
C GLN A 57 9.68 -5.43 -19.21
N SER A 58 10.04 -5.46 -20.49
CA SER A 58 11.42 -5.70 -20.93
C SER A 58 12.43 -4.66 -20.45
N ALA A 59 11.96 -3.43 -20.20
CA ALA A 59 12.75 -2.32 -19.69
C ALA A 59 12.78 -2.22 -18.15
N LEU A 60 12.04 -3.07 -17.42
CA LEU A 60 11.89 -2.95 -15.98
C LEU A 60 13.21 -3.29 -15.26
N GLU A 61 13.69 -2.34 -14.45
CA GLU A 61 14.94 -2.42 -13.69
C GLU A 61 14.70 -2.36 -12.18
N GLN A 62 13.71 -1.59 -11.75
CA GLN A 62 13.35 -1.41 -10.35
C GLN A 62 11.85 -1.54 -10.15
N TYR A 63 11.45 -2.31 -9.16
CA TYR A 63 10.06 -2.55 -8.83
C TYR A 63 9.81 -2.52 -7.32
N ASP A 64 8.53 -2.39 -6.95
CA ASP A 64 8.03 -2.91 -5.68
C ASP A 64 6.73 -3.70 -5.84
N LEU A 65 6.40 -4.46 -4.80
CA LEU A 65 5.23 -5.31 -4.73
C LEU A 65 3.92 -4.52 -4.90
N ALA A 66 3.83 -3.31 -4.35
CA ALA A 66 2.59 -2.53 -4.36
C ALA A 66 2.22 -2.05 -5.77
N ALA A 67 3.19 -1.56 -6.54
CA ALA A 67 2.95 -1.13 -7.92
C ALA A 67 2.48 -2.31 -8.80
N ASN A 68 3.13 -3.46 -8.65
CA ASN A 68 2.75 -4.68 -9.37
C ASN A 68 1.37 -5.19 -8.97
N ALA A 69 1.07 -5.23 -7.67
CA ALA A 69 -0.24 -5.64 -7.18
C ALA A 69 -1.40 -4.80 -7.75
N LEU A 70 -1.18 -3.49 -7.92
CA LEU A 70 -2.16 -2.60 -8.57
C LEU A 70 -2.34 -2.89 -10.06
N LEU A 71 -1.25 -3.16 -10.78
CA LEU A 71 -1.31 -3.57 -12.19
C LEU A 71 -2.08 -4.88 -12.36
N ASP A 72 -1.79 -5.86 -11.50
CA ASP A 72 -2.39 -7.19 -11.49
C ASP A 72 -3.87 -7.14 -11.14
N LEU A 73 -4.23 -6.25 -10.23
CA LEU A 73 -5.62 -6.00 -9.88
C LEU A 73 -6.42 -5.57 -11.10
N VAL A 74 -5.94 -4.57 -11.85
CA VAL A 74 -6.64 -4.08 -13.06
C VAL A 74 -6.77 -5.22 -14.08
N ALA A 75 -5.70 -5.97 -14.32
CA ALA A 75 -5.72 -7.15 -15.18
C ALA A 75 -6.76 -8.19 -14.77
N THR A 76 -6.83 -8.48 -13.48
CA THR A 76 -7.75 -9.47 -12.91
C THR A 76 -9.20 -8.99 -13.03
N GLU A 77 -9.48 -7.72 -12.76
CA GLU A 77 -10.82 -7.16 -12.92
C GLU A 77 -11.30 -7.20 -14.38
N ILE A 78 -10.42 -6.94 -15.35
CA ILE A 78 -10.75 -7.09 -16.78
C ILE A 78 -11.19 -8.52 -17.11
N VAL A 79 -10.47 -9.52 -16.61
CA VAL A 79 -10.83 -10.94 -16.82
C VAL A 79 -12.16 -11.26 -16.18
N VAL A 80 -12.42 -10.77 -14.96
CA VAL A 80 -13.68 -10.97 -14.25
C VAL A 80 -14.84 -10.32 -15.01
N GLU A 81 -14.71 -9.05 -15.41
CA GLU A 81 -15.71 -8.35 -16.22
C GLU A 81 -15.95 -9.05 -17.57
N GLY A 82 -14.87 -9.55 -18.19
CA GLY A 82 -14.94 -10.29 -19.45
C GLY A 82 -15.78 -11.56 -19.35
N ARG A 83 -15.71 -12.29 -18.22
CA ARG A 83 -16.56 -13.47 -17.97
C ARG A 83 -18.05 -13.10 -17.93
N TYR A 84 -18.41 -11.96 -17.34
CA TYR A 84 -19.80 -11.49 -17.30
C TYR A 84 -20.33 -11.03 -18.67
N ARG A 85 -19.44 -10.58 -19.56
CA ARG A 85 -19.79 -10.07 -20.90
C ARG A 85 -19.59 -11.09 -22.03
N ASP A 86 -19.27 -12.34 -21.68
CA ASP A 86 -18.85 -13.38 -22.62
C ASP A 86 -17.78 -12.89 -23.62
N SER A 87 -16.80 -12.16 -23.11
CA SER A 87 -15.70 -11.61 -23.89
C SER A 87 -14.37 -12.11 -23.34
N LYS A 88 -13.59 -12.80 -24.18
CA LYS A 88 -12.23 -13.22 -23.85
C LYS A 88 -11.24 -12.12 -24.20
N VAL A 89 -10.37 -11.80 -23.25
CA VAL A 89 -9.24 -10.90 -23.44
C VAL A 89 -7.97 -11.75 -23.38
N GLY A 90 -7.18 -11.72 -24.46
CA GLY A 90 -5.87 -12.38 -24.52
C GLY A 90 -4.81 -11.49 -23.89
N PHE A 91 -3.90 -12.07 -23.11
CA PHE A 91 -2.77 -11.37 -22.53
C PHE A 91 -1.47 -11.91 -23.12
N SER A 92 -0.54 -11.00 -23.41
CA SER A 92 0.81 -11.32 -23.87
C SER A 92 1.78 -10.30 -23.27
N GLY A 93 3.09 -10.50 -23.45
CA GLY A 93 4.06 -9.57 -22.88
C GLY A 93 5.51 -9.96 -23.13
N ALA A 94 6.41 -9.18 -22.56
CA ALA A 94 7.84 -9.45 -22.53
C ALA A 94 8.37 -9.26 -21.12
N TYR A 95 9.20 -10.19 -20.66
CA TYR A 95 9.85 -10.11 -19.35
C TYR A 95 11.06 -9.19 -19.37
N PRO A 96 11.45 -8.61 -18.22
CA PRO A 96 12.75 -7.99 -18.06
C PRO A 96 13.87 -9.02 -18.23
N LYS A 97 15.07 -8.53 -18.57
CA LYS A 97 16.28 -9.35 -18.69
C LYS A 97 16.77 -9.86 -17.33
N ASN A 98 16.50 -9.13 -16.25
CA ASN A 98 16.92 -9.52 -14.92
C ASN A 98 16.08 -10.72 -14.43
N GLU A 99 16.75 -11.86 -14.20
CA GLU A 99 16.08 -13.10 -13.81
C GLU A 99 15.40 -13.03 -12.44
N SER A 100 15.85 -12.18 -11.50
CA SER A 100 15.15 -12.01 -10.23
C SER A 100 13.83 -11.28 -10.39
N ILE A 101 13.82 -10.19 -11.16
CA ILE A 101 12.59 -9.43 -11.47
C ILE A 101 11.63 -10.31 -12.28
N LYS A 102 12.14 -11.08 -13.24
CA LYS A 102 11.34 -12.03 -14.02
C LYS A 102 10.73 -13.11 -13.12
N ARG A 103 11.49 -13.70 -12.20
CA ARG A 103 10.98 -14.66 -11.21
C ARG A 103 9.90 -14.03 -10.33
N PHE A 104 10.09 -12.79 -9.88
CA PHE A 104 9.06 -12.03 -9.17
C PHE A 104 7.77 -11.92 -10.00
N ILE A 105 7.84 -11.45 -11.25
CA ILE A 105 6.66 -11.29 -12.14
C ILE A 105 5.94 -12.64 -12.35
N ARG A 106 6.68 -13.73 -12.56
CA ARG A 106 6.09 -15.07 -12.73
C ARG A 106 5.38 -15.56 -11.46
N SER A 107 5.88 -15.14 -10.29
CA SER A 107 5.46 -15.68 -9.00
C SER A 107 4.37 -14.88 -8.28
N MET A 108 4.35 -13.56 -8.46
CA MET A 108 3.44 -12.60 -7.85
C MET A 108 2.71 -11.73 -8.88
N GLY A 109 3.33 -11.46 -10.03
CA GLY A 109 2.81 -10.59 -11.06
C GLY A 109 1.62 -11.14 -11.86
N ILE A 110 1.24 -10.41 -12.90
CA ILE A 110 0.06 -10.65 -13.75
C ILE A 110 -0.05 -12.09 -14.26
N ILE A 111 1.07 -12.75 -14.51
CA ILE A 111 1.15 -14.13 -15.00
C ILE A 111 0.52 -15.12 -14.01
N LYS A 112 0.78 -14.94 -12.70
CA LYS A 112 0.17 -15.73 -11.63
C LYS A 112 -1.34 -15.56 -11.63
N HIS A 113 -1.82 -14.32 -11.75
CA HIS A 113 -3.25 -13.99 -11.65
C HIS A 113 -4.06 -14.39 -12.89
N LEU A 114 -3.43 -14.38 -14.06
CA LEU A 114 -4.02 -14.83 -15.32
C LEU A 114 -3.93 -16.34 -15.53
N SER A 115 -3.24 -17.07 -14.63
CA SER A 115 -3.04 -18.52 -14.71
C SER A 115 -2.53 -18.98 -16.08
N VAL A 116 -1.59 -18.22 -16.67
CA VAL A 116 -1.00 -18.58 -17.97
C VAL A 116 -0.19 -19.86 -17.76
N LYS A 117 -0.76 -21.00 -18.18
CA LYS A 117 -0.13 -22.31 -18.04
C LYS A 117 1.26 -22.29 -18.71
N HIS A 118 2.24 -22.93 -18.07
CA HIS A 118 3.65 -23.03 -18.51
C HIS A 118 4.52 -21.78 -18.31
N GLU A 119 3.96 -20.65 -17.86
CA GLU A 119 4.72 -19.42 -17.59
C GLU A 119 4.99 -19.19 -16.08
N GLY A 120 4.42 -20.01 -15.19
CA GLY A 120 4.69 -19.95 -13.75
C GLY A 120 6.12 -20.37 -13.38
N PRO A 121 6.61 -20.02 -12.17
CA PRO A 121 7.91 -20.47 -11.68
C PRO A 121 7.95 -22.00 -11.54
N SER A 122 9.14 -22.58 -11.73
CA SER A 122 9.41 -24.01 -11.48
C SER A 122 9.29 -24.38 -10.00
N ASP A 123 9.12 -25.67 -9.68
CA ASP A 123 9.00 -26.14 -8.28
C ASP A 123 10.22 -25.75 -7.42
N ASN A 124 11.42 -25.79 -7.99
CA ASN A 124 12.65 -25.36 -7.32
C ASN A 124 12.67 -23.85 -7.05
N GLU A 125 12.15 -23.04 -7.96
CA GLU A 125 11.98 -21.61 -7.71
C GLU A 125 10.93 -21.39 -6.63
N VAL A 126 9.77 -22.04 -6.71
CA VAL A 126 8.69 -21.92 -5.71
C VAL A 126 9.18 -22.27 -4.31
N ALA A 127 10.06 -23.26 -4.15
CA ALA A 127 10.62 -23.65 -2.85
C ALA A 127 11.44 -22.53 -2.18
N LYS A 128 11.97 -21.58 -2.96
CA LYS A 128 12.78 -20.44 -2.49
C LYS A 128 11.96 -19.15 -2.32
N LEU A 129 10.67 -19.19 -2.65
CA LEU A 129 9.79 -18.03 -2.57
C LEU A 129 8.81 -18.18 -1.42
N ARG A 130 8.65 -17.13 -0.63
CA ARG A 130 7.52 -17.00 0.30
C ARG A 130 6.56 -15.98 -0.28
N ARG A 131 5.27 -16.33 -0.28
CA ARG A 131 4.20 -15.51 -0.88
C ARG A 131 3.00 -15.48 0.04
N PHE A 132 2.40 -14.31 0.14
CA PHE A 132 1.10 -14.12 0.77
C PHE A 132 0.25 -13.21 -0.11
N ASP A 133 -1.03 -13.53 -0.25
CA ASP A 133 -1.94 -12.81 -1.13
C ASP A 133 -3.37 -13.03 -0.68
N LYS A 134 -3.99 -11.97 -0.15
CA LYS A 134 -5.38 -11.96 0.29
C LYS A 134 -6.04 -10.65 -0.11
N ARG A 135 -7.28 -10.76 -0.56
CA ARG A 135 -8.14 -9.63 -0.88
C ARG A 135 -9.52 -9.83 -0.29
N ASN A 136 -10.10 -8.77 0.24
CA ASN A 136 -11.49 -8.71 0.66
C ASN A 136 -12.23 -7.64 -0.13
N ARG A 137 -13.43 -7.95 -0.63
CA ARG A 137 -14.22 -7.03 -1.47
C ARG A 137 -15.72 -7.18 -1.24
N HIS A 138 -16.35 -6.12 -0.75
CA HIS A 138 -17.79 -6.04 -0.51
C HIS A 138 -18.32 -4.64 -0.84
N TYR A 139 -19.09 -4.55 -1.93
CA TYR A 139 -19.78 -3.31 -2.33
C TYR A 139 -21.21 -3.19 -1.76
N HIS A 140 -21.73 -4.25 -1.12
CA HIS A 140 -23.05 -4.26 -0.48
C HIS A 140 -22.97 -4.75 0.98
N VAL A 141 -23.56 -3.96 1.88
CA VAL A 141 -23.65 -4.22 3.32
C VAL A 141 -24.66 -5.34 3.57
N LYS A 142 -24.21 -6.59 3.52
CA LYS A 142 -24.84 -7.63 4.34
C LYS A 142 -23.85 -8.04 5.41
N ALA A 143 -24.23 -7.82 6.67
CA ALA A 143 -23.49 -8.30 7.82
C ALA A 143 -23.54 -9.83 7.78
N ASP A 144 -22.39 -10.44 7.56
CA ASP A 144 -22.22 -11.89 7.61
C ASP A 144 -21.19 -12.15 8.73
N PRO A 145 -21.56 -12.86 9.81
CA PRO A 145 -20.66 -13.17 10.92
C PRO A 145 -19.34 -13.84 10.51
N THR A 146 -19.33 -14.55 9.38
CA THR A 146 -18.11 -15.18 8.82
C THR A 146 -17.06 -14.17 8.33
N LYS A 147 -17.41 -12.88 8.25
CA LYS A 147 -16.50 -11.81 7.79
C LYS A 147 -15.51 -11.36 8.86
N SER A 148 -15.94 -11.29 10.12
CA SER A 148 -15.00 -11.06 11.24
C SER A 148 -13.93 -12.15 11.26
N ASP A 149 -14.34 -13.38 10.93
CA ASP A 149 -13.44 -14.53 10.82
C ASP A 149 -12.49 -14.42 9.61
N PHE A 150 -12.89 -13.85 8.46
CA PHE A 150 -11.99 -13.66 7.32
C PHE A 150 -10.85 -12.68 7.63
N LYS A 151 -11.15 -11.52 8.23
CA LYS A 151 -10.11 -10.55 8.61
C LYS A 151 -9.15 -11.17 9.63
N SER A 152 -9.67 -11.76 10.70
CA SER A 152 -8.83 -12.39 11.74
C SER A 152 -7.94 -13.51 11.19
N ARG A 153 -8.46 -14.39 10.32
CA ARG A 153 -7.66 -15.41 9.64
C ARG A 153 -6.61 -14.81 8.70
N THR A 154 -6.93 -13.71 8.03
CA THR A 154 -5.98 -13.02 7.15
C THR A 154 -4.85 -12.39 7.95
N VAL A 155 -5.16 -11.71 9.06
CA VAL A 155 -4.17 -11.17 9.99
C VAL A 155 -3.25 -12.29 10.47
N GLN A 156 -3.82 -13.38 10.99
CA GLN A 156 -3.04 -14.50 11.52
C GLN A 156 -2.13 -15.13 10.45
N GLY A 157 -2.68 -15.40 9.26
CA GLY A 157 -1.92 -15.98 8.15
C GLY A 157 -0.83 -15.04 7.62
N PHE A 158 -1.03 -13.73 7.67
CA PHE A 158 0.00 -12.78 7.27
C PHE A 158 1.15 -12.74 8.28
N VAL A 159 0.84 -12.75 9.58
CA VAL A 159 1.87 -12.83 10.62
C VAL A 159 2.64 -14.15 10.54
N ASP A 160 1.97 -15.27 10.24
CA ASP A 160 2.62 -16.56 9.98
C ASP A 160 3.55 -16.50 8.77
N HIS A 161 3.14 -15.79 7.73
CA HIS A 161 3.98 -15.57 6.55
C HIS A 161 5.24 -14.77 6.89
N VAL A 162 5.12 -13.67 7.64
CA VAL A 162 6.28 -12.87 8.08
C VAL A 162 7.21 -13.71 8.96
N ASP A 163 6.66 -14.49 9.90
CA ASP A 163 7.47 -15.35 10.77
C ASP A 163 8.18 -16.45 9.98
N THR A 164 7.52 -17.02 8.96
CA THR A 164 8.14 -17.97 8.03
C THR A 164 9.28 -17.33 7.24
N CYS A 165 9.09 -16.10 6.74
CA CYS A 165 10.12 -15.34 6.05
C CYS A 165 11.36 -15.12 6.94
N LEU A 166 11.14 -14.77 8.21
CA LEU A 166 12.23 -14.64 9.19
C LEU A 166 12.89 -15.99 9.50
N GLY A 167 12.11 -17.06 9.60
CA GLY A 167 12.57 -18.42 9.88
C GLY A 167 13.58 -18.94 8.85
N ASP A 168 13.37 -18.60 7.56
CA ASP A 168 14.31 -18.92 6.48
C ASP A 168 15.72 -18.31 6.70
N HIS A 169 15.79 -17.24 7.49
CA HIS A 169 17.03 -16.54 7.87
C HIS A 169 17.41 -16.74 9.33
N ARG A 170 16.94 -17.83 9.98
CA ARG A 170 17.23 -18.18 11.37
C ARG A 170 16.82 -17.09 12.38
N ARG A 171 15.83 -16.28 12.02
CA ARG A 171 15.18 -15.30 12.91
C ARG A 171 13.76 -15.78 13.21
N ALA A 172 13.17 -15.28 14.27
CA ALA A 172 11.78 -15.55 14.61
C ALA A 172 11.19 -14.33 15.33
N LEU A 173 9.89 -14.13 15.17
CA LEU A 173 9.14 -13.21 16.01
C LEU A 173 9.04 -13.80 17.42
N THR A 174 9.38 -12.99 18.42
CA THR A 174 9.02 -13.34 19.80
C THR A 174 7.49 -13.38 19.95
N PRO A 175 6.93 -14.11 20.92
CA PRO A 175 5.47 -14.14 21.14
C PRO A 175 4.85 -12.73 21.28
N ARG A 176 5.57 -11.81 21.92
CA ARG A 176 5.15 -10.40 22.05
C ARG A 176 5.18 -9.67 20.72
N ALA A 177 6.26 -9.82 19.93
CA ALA A 177 6.36 -9.19 18.60
C ALA A 177 5.28 -9.72 17.64
N ARG A 178 5.01 -11.03 17.71
CA ARG A 178 3.94 -11.68 16.95
C ARG A 178 2.56 -11.13 17.30
N HIS A 179 2.24 -11.02 18.60
CA HIS A 179 0.98 -10.43 19.06
C HIS A 179 0.82 -8.98 18.59
N LYS A 180 1.86 -8.16 18.76
CA LYS A 180 1.86 -6.77 18.29
C LYS A 180 1.66 -6.66 16.78
N LEU A 181 2.34 -7.50 15.99
CA LEU A 181 2.14 -7.51 14.54
C LEU A 181 0.70 -7.90 14.16
N CYS A 182 0.06 -8.82 14.89
CA CYS A 182 -1.36 -9.11 14.71
C CYS A 182 -2.24 -7.88 14.98
N GLU A 183 -1.98 -7.16 16.07
CA GLU A 183 -2.71 -5.92 16.39
C GLU A 183 -2.52 -4.88 15.27
N TYR A 184 -1.28 -4.65 14.83
CA TYR A 184 -0.94 -3.65 13.82
C TYR A 184 -1.64 -3.94 12.48
N ILE A 185 -1.55 -5.17 11.99
CA ILE A 185 -2.19 -5.57 10.73
C ILE A 185 -3.71 -5.59 10.89
N GLY A 186 -4.23 -5.99 12.04
CA GLY A 186 -5.66 -5.94 12.37
C GLY A 186 -6.23 -4.54 12.31
N GLU A 187 -5.51 -3.56 12.86
CA GLU A 187 -5.88 -2.14 12.83
C GLU A 187 -5.80 -1.55 11.41
N ILE A 188 -4.74 -1.87 10.64
CA ILE A 188 -4.62 -1.41 9.25
C ILE A 188 -5.78 -1.94 8.40
N LEU A 189 -6.10 -3.24 8.50
CA LEU A 189 -7.22 -3.82 7.76
C LEU A 189 -8.58 -3.32 8.28
N GLY A 190 -8.71 -3.08 9.59
CA GLY A 190 -9.88 -2.42 10.16
C GLY A 190 -10.09 -1.03 9.59
N ASN A 191 -9.03 -0.23 9.48
CA ASN A 191 -9.09 1.09 8.86
C ASN A 191 -9.52 1.02 7.40
N ALA A 192 -9.00 0.04 6.66
CA ALA A 192 -9.36 -0.23 5.28
C ALA A 192 -10.83 -0.69 5.09
N GLU A 193 -11.49 -1.19 6.14
CA GLU A 193 -12.91 -1.56 6.12
C GLU A 193 -13.83 -0.40 6.55
N GLU A 194 -13.41 0.42 7.52
CA GLU A 194 -14.29 1.38 8.19
C GLU A 194 -14.30 2.79 7.57
N HIS A 195 -13.17 3.23 7.00
CA HIS A 195 -12.96 4.61 6.54
C HIS A 195 -13.33 4.87 5.07
N PRO A 196 -13.03 3.98 4.10
CA PRO A 196 -13.13 4.33 2.68
C PRO A 196 -14.56 4.46 2.16
N GLY A 197 -15.54 3.94 2.90
CA GLY A 197 -16.97 3.94 2.55
C GLY A 197 -17.46 2.64 1.91
N PHE A 198 -16.55 1.77 1.48
CA PHE A 198 -16.81 0.38 1.08
C PHE A 198 -15.58 -0.47 1.39
N VAL A 199 -15.73 -1.79 1.37
CA VAL A 199 -14.63 -2.73 1.63
C VAL A 199 -14.06 -3.18 0.29
N ASP A 200 -12.84 -2.78 -0.02
CA ASP A 200 -12.02 -3.38 -1.07
C ASP A 200 -10.56 -3.18 -0.69
N TRP A 201 -10.00 -4.15 0.02
CA TRP A 201 -8.62 -4.11 0.49
C TRP A 201 -7.86 -5.36 0.05
N THR A 202 -6.56 -5.19 -0.19
CA THR A 202 -5.63 -6.24 -0.56
C THR A 202 -4.39 -6.15 0.34
N ILE A 203 -3.89 -7.31 0.77
CA ILE A 203 -2.61 -7.45 1.46
C ILE A 203 -1.79 -8.54 0.77
N GLN A 204 -0.55 -8.21 0.45
CA GLN A 204 0.42 -9.11 -0.16
C GLN A 204 1.74 -9.07 0.59
N GLY A 205 2.42 -10.21 0.57
CA GLY A 205 3.78 -10.39 1.09
C GLY A 205 4.62 -11.19 0.10
N TYR A 206 5.88 -10.82 -0.05
CA TYR A 206 6.82 -11.48 -0.95
C TYR A 206 8.22 -11.51 -0.35
N LEU A 207 8.86 -12.67 -0.40
CA LEU A 207 10.28 -12.86 -0.14
C LEU A 207 10.87 -13.79 -1.18
N ASP A 208 12.07 -13.45 -1.65
CA ASP A 208 12.87 -14.27 -2.54
C ASP A 208 14.21 -14.64 -1.91
N ASN A 209 14.32 -15.88 -1.44
CA ASN A 209 15.52 -16.41 -0.79
C ASN A 209 16.63 -16.79 -1.78
N SER A 210 16.42 -16.60 -3.09
CA SER A 210 17.48 -16.83 -4.08
C SER A 210 18.33 -15.58 -4.35
N LEU A 211 17.99 -14.44 -3.74
CA LEU A 211 18.81 -13.24 -3.76
C LEU A 211 19.95 -13.36 -2.75
N GLU A 212 21.09 -12.71 -3.05
CA GLU A 212 22.22 -12.60 -2.12
C GLU A 212 21.83 -11.83 -0.85
N ASP A 213 21.10 -10.72 -1.04
CA ASP A 213 20.40 -9.97 0.00
C ASP A 213 18.89 -10.14 -0.19
N PRO A 214 18.25 -11.11 0.48
CA PRO A 214 16.81 -11.32 0.40
C PRO A 214 16.04 -10.11 0.88
N ILE A 215 15.06 -9.67 0.09
CA ILE A 215 14.24 -8.51 0.40
C ILE A 215 12.81 -8.99 0.66
N CYS A 216 12.30 -8.65 1.84
CA CYS A 216 10.91 -8.84 2.19
C CYS A 216 10.12 -7.59 1.77
N GLU A 217 9.05 -7.80 1.00
CA GLU A 217 8.15 -6.76 0.53
C GLU A 217 6.74 -7.01 1.02
N ILE A 218 6.09 -5.95 1.48
CA ILE A 218 4.71 -5.96 1.96
C ILE A 218 3.96 -4.85 1.21
N ALA A 219 2.78 -5.19 0.68
CA ALA A 219 1.87 -4.23 0.09
C ALA A 219 0.51 -4.37 0.74
N ILE A 220 -0.03 -3.27 1.27
CA ILE A 220 -1.41 -3.20 1.78
C ILE A 220 -2.06 -2.00 1.11
N PHE A 221 -3.18 -2.19 0.45
CA PHE A 221 -3.92 -1.07 -0.11
C PHE A 221 -5.41 -1.31 -0.08
N ASN A 222 -6.16 -0.20 -0.11
CA ASN A 222 -7.61 -0.19 -0.19
C ASN A 222 -8.09 0.87 -1.18
N PHE A 223 -9.32 0.68 -1.67
CA PHE A 223 -10.00 1.68 -2.48
C PHE A 223 -11.10 2.42 -1.71
N GLY A 224 -11.41 3.63 -2.15
CA GLY A 224 -12.48 4.48 -1.61
C GLY A 224 -11.96 5.85 -1.23
N LYS A 225 -12.52 6.43 -0.16
CA LYS A 225 -12.05 7.72 0.36
C LYS A 225 -10.63 7.62 0.91
N SER A 226 -9.78 8.57 0.53
CA SER A 226 -8.47 8.82 1.11
C SER A 226 -8.58 9.35 2.55
N ILE A 227 -7.46 9.28 3.27
CA ILE A 227 -7.35 9.79 4.65
C ILE A 227 -7.81 11.25 4.73
N ALA A 228 -7.26 12.11 3.88
CA ALA A 228 -7.61 13.53 3.87
C ALA A 228 -9.09 13.76 3.54
N GLU A 229 -9.69 12.98 2.64
CA GLU A 229 -11.12 13.10 2.33
C GLU A 229 -12.00 12.72 3.51
N THR A 230 -11.64 11.68 4.28
CA THR A 230 -12.39 11.31 5.48
C THR A 230 -12.35 12.40 6.55
N LEU A 231 -11.22 13.07 6.73
CA LEU A 231 -11.09 14.20 7.66
C LEU A 231 -11.78 15.48 7.16
N LYS A 232 -11.74 15.75 5.85
CA LYS A 232 -12.47 16.89 5.25
C LYS A 232 -13.98 16.73 5.35
N ALA A 233 -14.48 15.50 5.30
CA ALA A 233 -15.91 15.20 5.39
C ALA A 233 -16.49 15.29 6.81
N LEU A 234 -15.66 15.54 7.83
CA LEU A 234 -16.11 15.67 9.21
C LEU A 234 -16.99 16.93 9.40
N PRO A 235 -18.07 16.84 10.20
CA PRO A 235 -18.85 18.01 10.59
C PRO A 235 -17.98 19.06 11.29
N SER A 236 -18.29 20.34 11.04
CA SER A 236 -17.65 21.46 11.74
C SER A 236 -17.92 21.35 13.24
N GLY A 237 -16.89 21.60 14.05
CA GLY A 237 -16.99 21.51 15.51
C GLY A 237 -17.01 20.09 16.08
N SER A 238 -16.97 19.03 15.26
CA SER A 238 -16.78 17.65 15.75
C SER A 238 -15.47 17.51 16.52
N TYR A 239 -15.38 16.51 17.40
CA TYR A 239 -14.24 16.32 18.29
C TYR A 239 -12.89 16.28 17.54
N THR A 240 -12.76 15.41 16.54
CA THR A 240 -11.56 15.36 15.70
C THR A 240 -11.31 16.67 14.96
N ARG A 241 -12.37 17.38 14.56
CA ARG A 241 -12.22 18.69 13.90
C ARG A 241 -11.57 19.71 14.83
N GLN A 242 -11.94 19.71 16.11
CA GLN A 242 -11.32 20.56 17.13
C GLN A 242 -9.83 20.25 17.34
N GLN A 243 -9.41 19.00 17.14
CA GLN A 243 -8.00 18.62 17.20
C GLN A 243 -7.20 19.11 15.98
N ILE A 244 -7.77 19.03 14.78
CA ILE A 244 -7.04 19.33 13.54
C ILE A 244 -7.09 20.81 13.14
N ASP A 245 -8.13 21.54 13.53
CA ASP A 245 -8.33 22.96 13.17
C ASP A 245 -7.19 23.89 13.62
N PRO A 246 -6.57 23.72 14.81
CA PRO A 246 -5.41 24.53 15.21
C PRO A 246 -4.26 24.44 14.20
N TYR A 247 -3.94 23.24 13.70
CA TYR A 247 -2.88 23.05 12.71
C TYR A 247 -3.25 23.71 11.37
N LEU A 248 -4.50 23.55 10.93
CA LEU A 248 -4.99 24.17 9.70
C LEU A 248 -4.93 25.70 9.74
N LYS A 249 -5.43 26.28 10.84
CA LYS A 249 -5.46 27.74 11.05
C LYS A 249 -4.04 28.30 11.12
N LEU A 250 -3.13 27.64 11.82
CA LEU A 250 -1.76 28.10 11.94
C LEU A 250 -1.03 28.07 10.60
N HIS A 251 -1.11 26.96 9.85
CA HIS A 251 -0.50 26.87 8.54
C HIS A 251 -1.08 27.87 7.53
N HIS A 252 -2.39 28.12 7.61
CA HIS A 252 -3.03 29.15 6.80
C HIS A 252 -2.57 30.56 7.20
N GLY A 253 -2.62 30.90 8.48
CA GLY A 253 -2.25 32.21 9.01
C GLY A 253 -0.77 32.56 8.79
N MET A 254 0.11 31.57 8.83
CA MET A 254 1.53 31.71 8.51
C MET A 254 1.83 31.64 7.00
N SER A 255 0.82 31.53 6.14
CA SER A 255 0.97 31.38 4.69
C SER A 255 1.92 30.26 4.27
N LEU A 256 1.93 29.15 5.03
CA LEU A 256 2.83 28.01 4.77
C LEU A 256 2.38 27.15 3.60
N PHE A 257 1.09 27.21 3.23
CA PHE A 257 0.57 26.43 2.13
C PHE A 257 1.17 26.90 0.79
N THR A 258 1.69 25.94 0.03
CA THR A 258 2.33 26.13 -1.28
C THR A 258 1.86 25.03 -2.23
N PRO A 259 2.12 25.09 -3.54
CA PRO A 259 1.84 23.98 -4.44
C PRO A 259 2.45 22.64 -3.97
N ASN A 260 3.59 22.70 -3.27
CA ASN A 260 4.30 21.54 -2.71
C ASN A 260 3.94 21.23 -1.24
N TRP A 261 3.00 21.95 -0.65
CA TRP A 261 2.50 21.71 0.70
C TRP A 261 1.09 22.24 0.84
N ARG A 262 0.10 21.37 0.65
CA ARG A 262 -1.31 21.74 0.55
C ARG A 262 -2.05 21.31 1.82
N GLN A 263 -3.26 21.83 1.99
CA GLN A 263 -4.13 21.41 3.08
C GLN A 263 -4.38 19.89 3.09
N THR A 264 -4.50 19.26 1.91
CA THR A 264 -4.64 17.79 1.79
C THR A 264 -3.44 17.07 2.38
N ASP A 265 -2.22 17.56 2.13
CA ASP A 265 -0.99 16.93 2.59
C ASP A 265 -0.86 17.02 4.12
N LEU A 266 -1.20 18.19 4.70
CA LEU A 266 -1.27 18.38 6.15
C LEU A 266 -2.30 17.46 6.81
N LEU A 267 -3.49 17.31 6.22
CA LEU A 267 -4.52 16.44 6.78
C LEU A 267 -4.09 14.97 6.81
N THR A 268 -3.44 14.50 5.73
CA THR A 268 -2.88 13.15 5.71
C THR A 268 -1.78 12.98 6.76
N LEU A 269 -0.89 13.98 6.92
CA LEU A 269 0.17 13.93 7.93
C LEU A 269 -0.37 13.91 9.37
N VAL A 270 -1.34 14.78 9.67
CA VAL A 270 -1.93 14.89 11.02
C VAL A 270 -2.71 13.63 11.39
N ALA A 271 -3.27 12.91 10.41
CA ALA A 271 -3.91 11.62 10.64
C ALA A 271 -2.95 10.49 11.08
N LEU A 272 -1.64 10.65 10.86
CA LEU A 272 -0.64 9.67 11.32
C LEU A 272 -0.32 9.82 12.81
N GLN A 273 -0.76 10.91 13.44
CA GLN A 273 -0.46 11.22 14.83
C GLN A 273 -1.42 10.47 15.74
N GLY A 274 -0.96 10.14 16.94
CA GLY A 274 -1.79 9.46 17.94
C GLY A 274 -3.10 10.19 18.19
N HIS A 275 -4.19 9.43 18.36
CA HIS A 275 -5.53 9.91 18.71
C HIS A 275 -6.27 10.74 17.64
N VAL A 276 -5.71 10.90 16.44
CA VAL A 276 -6.41 11.56 15.32
C VAL A 276 -7.11 10.52 14.47
N SER A 277 -8.46 10.53 14.48
CA SER A 277 -9.26 9.65 13.62
C SER A 277 -10.59 10.29 13.25
N SER A 278 -11.06 10.09 12.01
CA SER A 278 -12.39 10.52 11.60
C SER A 278 -13.54 9.77 12.30
N LYS A 279 -13.23 8.79 13.15
CA LYS A 279 -14.21 8.01 13.93
C LYS A 279 -14.26 8.41 15.40
N ASN A 280 -13.40 9.33 15.86
CA ASN A 280 -13.47 9.87 17.21
C ASN A 280 -14.57 10.94 17.30
N ASN A 281 -15.48 10.76 18.24
CA ASN A 281 -16.58 11.66 18.60
C ASN A 281 -16.38 12.29 19.99
N SER A 282 -15.50 11.74 20.82
CA SER A 282 -15.22 12.24 22.16
C SER A 282 -13.77 11.97 22.61
N LYS A 283 -13.39 12.54 23.77
CA LYS A 283 -12.09 12.31 24.42
C LYS A 283 -11.88 10.88 24.93
N ASP A 284 -12.98 10.15 25.15
CA ASP A 284 -12.95 8.80 25.70
C ASP A 284 -12.77 7.76 24.57
N ASP A 285 -12.86 8.20 23.31
CA ASP A 285 -12.57 7.35 22.15
C ASP A 285 -11.05 7.16 21.98
N THR A 286 -10.64 5.91 21.81
CA THR A 286 -9.23 5.52 21.72
C THR A 286 -8.76 5.27 20.29
N ARG A 287 -9.54 5.63 19.25
CA ARG A 287 -9.13 5.39 17.84
C ARG A 287 -7.98 6.33 17.43
N GLY A 288 -7.26 5.91 16.39
CA GLY A 288 -6.11 6.66 15.86
C GLY A 288 -4.76 6.18 16.41
N GLN A 289 -4.63 4.89 16.71
CA GLN A 289 -3.36 4.27 17.11
C GLN A 289 -2.71 3.45 15.97
N GLY A 290 -3.52 2.77 15.15
CA GLY A 290 -3.04 1.80 14.16
C GLY A 290 -1.98 2.31 13.17
N THR A 291 -2.02 3.58 12.77
CA THR A 291 -0.99 4.13 11.88
C THR A 291 0.29 4.50 12.62
N GLY A 292 0.22 4.97 13.88
CA GLY A 292 1.40 5.19 14.72
C GLY A 292 2.10 3.88 15.05
N ASP A 293 1.31 2.86 15.38
CA ASP A 293 1.76 1.49 15.60
C ASP A 293 2.53 0.90 14.40
N LEU A 294 2.03 1.11 13.18
CA LEU A 294 2.72 0.72 11.95
C LEU A 294 4.06 1.46 11.78
N ILE A 295 4.09 2.76 12.07
CA ILE A 295 5.31 3.57 11.97
C ILE A 295 6.36 3.08 12.97
N GLU A 296 5.95 2.73 14.19
CA GLU A 296 6.83 2.12 15.18
C GLU A 296 7.36 0.75 14.76
N PHE A 297 6.49 -0.09 14.20
CA PHE A 297 6.91 -1.37 13.62
C PHE A 297 7.98 -1.16 12.56
N PHE A 298 7.73 -0.26 11.60
CA PHE A 298 8.69 0.05 10.54
C PHE A 298 10.00 0.60 11.09
N GLN A 299 9.97 1.51 12.08
CA GLN A 299 11.18 2.04 12.70
C GLN A 299 12.04 0.93 13.33
N LYS A 300 11.41 -0.03 14.01
CA LYS A 300 12.12 -1.17 14.59
C LYS A 300 12.73 -2.06 13.52
N VAL A 301 11.96 -2.39 12.48
CA VAL A 301 12.48 -3.15 11.32
C VAL A 301 13.67 -2.41 10.71
N HIS A 302 13.55 -1.10 10.49
CA HIS A 302 14.64 -0.30 9.93
C HIS A 302 15.88 -0.34 10.82
N GLU A 303 15.75 -0.18 12.13
CA GLU A 303 16.89 -0.21 13.08
C GLU A 303 17.59 -1.57 13.08
N GLU A 304 16.82 -2.66 13.12
CA GLU A 304 17.33 -4.04 13.11
C GLU A 304 17.99 -4.41 11.77
N CYS A 305 17.48 -3.89 10.65
CA CYS A 305 18.07 -4.11 9.33
C CYS A 305 19.29 -3.22 9.05
N ALA A 306 19.35 -2.02 9.63
CA ALA A 306 20.38 -1.02 9.33
C ALA A 306 21.80 -1.42 9.76
N ALA A 307 21.93 -2.30 10.76
CA ALA A 307 23.23 -2.80 11.21
C ALA A 307 23.85 -3.80 10.23
N ASP A 308 23.01 -4.52 9.48
CA ASP A 308 23.39 -5.78 8.85
C ASP A 308 23.26 -5.78 7.32
N SER A 309 22.85 -4.67 6.69
CA SER A 309 22.70 -4.58 5.23
C SER A 309 23.00 -3.17 4.70
N PRO A 310 23.67 -3.03 3.54
CA PRO A 310 23.79 -1.74 2.86
C PRO A 310 22.44 -1.24 2.30
N ILE A 311 21.47 -2.14 2.14
CA ILE A 311 20.11 -1.82 1.69
C ILE A 311 19.32 -1.32 2.90
N LYS A 312 18.76 -0.12 2.82
CA LYS A 312 17.93 0.42 3.90
C LYS A 312 16.47 0.02 3.73
N ALA A 313 15.81 -0.26 4.85
CA ALA A 313 14.36 -0.42 4.84
C ALA A 313 13.68 0.88 4.39
N LYS A 314 12.62 0.76 3.61
CA LYS A 314 11.78 1.89 3.18
C LYS A 314 10.30 1.54 3.36
N MET A 315 9.51 2.54 3.71
CA MET A 315 8.05 2.46 3.69
C MET A 315 7.49 3.70 3.01
N ALA A 316 6.47 3.54 2.19
CA ALA A 316 5.73 4.64 1.61
C ALA A 316 4.23 4.51 1.92
N ILE A 317 3.60 5.65 2.21
CA ILE A 317 2.15 5.78 2.30
C ILE A 317 1.70 6.72 1.17
N VAL A 318 0.84 6.23 0.30
CA VAL A 318 0.11 7.07 -0.67
C VAL A 318 -1.34 7.10 -0.23
N SER A 319 -1.93 8.28 -0.06
CA SER A 319 -3.36 8.41 0.21
C SER A 319 -3.94 9.63 -0.50
N GLY A 320 -4.89 9.39 -1.42
CA GLY A 320 -5.43 10.46 -2.26
C GLY A 320 -4.32 11.07 -3.11
N GLU A 321 -4.03 12.34 -2.85
CA GLU A 321 -3.02 13.11 -3.59
C GLU A 321 -1.71 13.29 -2.80
N THR A 322 -1.56 12.62 -1.66
CA THR A 322 -0.41 12.79 -0.77
C THR A 322 0.47 11.55 -0.80
N TYR A 323 1.78 11.76 -0.86
CA TYR A 323 2.80 10.72 -0.68
C TYR A 323 3.65 11.04 0.55
N ILE A 324 3.91 10.02 1.37
CA ILE A 324 4.75 10.09 2.56
C ILE A 324 5.79 8.97 2.52
N LEU A 325 7.08 9.31 2.56
CA LEU A 325 8.20 8.38 2.60
C LEU A 325 8.77 8.26 4.02
N PHE A 326 9.11 7.03 4.40
CA PHE A 326 9.85 6.69 5.60
C PHE A 326 11.10 5.90 5.19
N ASP A 327 12.27 6.44 5.48
CA ASP A 327 13.58 5.82 5.19
C ASP A 327 14.52 5.81 6.43
N GLY A 328 13.94 6.06 7.61
CA GLY A 328 14.66 6.19 8.88
C GLY A 328 15.20 7.59 9.20
N THR A 329 15.13 8.56 8.27
CA THR A 329 15.62 9.94 8.49
C THR A 329 14.85 10.67 9.58
N TYR A 330 13.51 10.59 9.54
CA TYR A 330 12.63 11.13 10.56
C TYR A 330 12.03 10.01 11.39
N LYS A 331 11.97 10.22 12.71
CA LYS A 331 11.46 9.24 13.67
C LYS A 331 10.29 9.82 14.45
N MET A 332 9.26 9.02 14.62
CA MET A 332 8.20 9.20 15.59
C MET A 332 8.78 9.16 17.00
N ARG A 333 8.41 10.14 17.82
CA ARG A 333 8.89 10.31 19.20
C ARG A 333 7.74 10.77 20.10
N GLU A 334 7.84 10.45 21.38
CA GLU A 334 6.95 11.02 22.39
C GLU A 334 7.03 12.56 22.39
N SER A 335 5.88 13.21 22.39
CA SER A 335 5.72 14.66 22.48
C SER A 335 4.80 14.98 23.65
N GLY A 336 5.30 15.74 24.61
CA GLY A 336 4.65 15.98 25.90
C GLY A 336 3.15 16.28 25.79
N GLY A 337 2.32 15.40 26.35
CA GLY A 337 0.86 15.51 26.40
C GLY A 337 0.11 15.20 25.10
N ARG A 338 0.80 14.94 23.97
CA ARG A 338 0.18 14.61 22.66
C ARG A 338 0.46 13.18 22.19
N GLY A 339 1.15 12.39 23.02
CA GLY A 339 1.60 11.05 22.65
C GLY A 339 2.69 11.11 21.59
N LYS A 340 2.74 10.10 20.74
CA LYS A 340 3.79 9.95 19.72
C LYS A 340 3.50 10.80 18.47
N VAL A 341 4.52 11.54 18.04
CA VAL A 341 4.46 12.51 16.95
C VAL A 341 5.60 12.30 15.96
N ILE A 342 5.26 12.39 14.67
CA ILE A 342 6.21 12.49 13.56
C ILE A 342 5.81 13.64 12.63
N ALA A 343 6.67 14.65 12.50
CA ALA A 343 6.39 15.86 11.72
C ALA A 343 7.24 16.02 10.44
N PHE A 344 8.17 15.09 10.20
CA PHE A 344 9.07 15.10 9.03
C PHE A 344 9.87 16.40 8.87
N ASN A 345 10.29 17.00 9.97
CA ASN A 345 11.19 18.14 9.99
C ASN A 345 12.20 17.99 11.15
N VAL A 346 13.27 18.78 11.10
CA VAL A 346 14.41 18.64 12.04
C VAL A 346 13.99 18.82 13.50
N SER A 347 13.02 19.70 13.76
CA SER A 347 12.49 19.97 15.10
C SER A 347 11.45 18.95 15.58
N ASN A 348 10.99 18.04 14.71
CA ASN A 348 9.83 17.17 14.92
C ASN A 348 8.58 17.93 15.43
N ASP A 349 8.29 19.08 14.82
CA ASP A 349 7.21 19.97 15.19
C ASP A 349 6.12 20.04 14.13
N LEU A 350 4.89 19.66 14.48
CA LEU A 350 3.72 19.68 13.58
C LEU A 350 3.28 21.08 13.16
N TYR A 351 3.76 22.14 13.82
CA TYR A 351 3.50 23.53 13.41
C TYR A 351 4.51 24.06 12.39
N SER A 352 5.57 23.30 12.14
CA SER A 352 6.60 23.58 11.16
C SER A 352 6.36 22.81 9.86
N LYS A 353 6.76 23.38 8.72
CA LYS A 353 6.63 22.72 7.41
C LYS A 353 7.46 21.43 7.37
N PRO A 354 6.91 20.31 6.86
CA PRO A 354 7.69 19.09 6.66
C PRO A 354 8.69 19.23 5.50
N ASP A 355 9.70 18.37 5.50
CA ASP A 355 10.64 18.23 4.39
C ASP A 355 9.90 17.70 3.15
N PRO A 356 9.91 18.45 2.03
CA PRO A 356 9.19 18.09 0.81
C PRO A 356 9.76 16.85 0.09
N ARG A 357 10.92 16.33 0.52
CA ARG A 357 11.42 15.03 0.04
C ARG A 357 10.63 13.87 0.61
N TYR A 358 10.04 14.05 1.79
CA TYR A 358 9.36 13.01 2.56
C TYR A 358 7.86 13.16 2.56
N VAL A 359 7.33 14.38 2.60
CA VAL A 359 5.89 14.63 2.52
C VAL A 359 5.62 15.55 1.35
N LYS A 360 4.99 15.03 0.30
CA LYS A 360 4.76 15.80 -0.93
C LYS A 360 3.45 15.47 -1.62
N PRO A 361 2.91 16.41 -2.41
CA PRO A 361 1.89 16.12 -3.40
C PRO A 361 2.37 15.07 -4.40
N LEU A 362 1.48 14.16 -4.76
CA LEU A 362 1.73 13.13 -5.77
C LEU A 362 1.56 13.67 -7.21
N GLY A 363 0.84 14.78 -7.39
CA GLY A 363 0.50 15.34 -8.70
C GLY A 363 -0.62 14.60 -9.44
N LEU A 364 -1.22 13.59 -8.81
CA LEU A 364 -2.41 12.87 -9.24
C LEU A 364 -3.17 12.37 -8.02
N HIS A 365 -4.38 11.83 -8.23
CA HIS A 365 -5.21 11.28 -7.16
C HIS A 365 -5.31 9.76 -7.23
N PHE A 366 -4.85 9.07 -6.19
CA PHE A 366 -5.14 7.65 -5.96
C PHE A 366 -6.41 7.49 -5.10
N PRO A 367 -7.42 6.73 -5.55
CA PRO A 367 -8.69 6.61 -4.84
C PRO A 367 -8.61 5.62 -3.67
N GLY A 368 -7.97 6.03 -2.57
CA GLY A 368 -7.84 5.25 -1.34
C GLY A 368 -6.50 5.45 -0.66
N THR A 369 -5.93 4.37 -0.11
CA THR A 369 -4.62 4.38 0.57
C THR A 369 -3.79 3.16 0.14
N ILE A 370 -2.49 3.36 -0.04
CA ILE A 370 -1.47 2.34 -0.27
C ILE A 370 -0.41 2.47 0.82
N ILE A 371 -0.02 1.35 1.41
CA ILE A 371 1.14 1.17 2.28
C ILE A 371 2.05 0.18 1.56
N SER A 372 3.26 0.61 1.23
CA SER A 372 4.30 -0.24 0.65
C SER A 372 5.49 -0.26 1.58
N ILE A 373 5.97 -1.45 1.95
CA ILE A 373 7.11 -1.64 2.84
C ILE A 373 8.09 -2.58 2.16
N ARG A 374 9.38 -2.23 2.24
CA ARG A 374 10.49 -3.03 1.71
C ARG A 374 11.62 -3.01 2.72
N PHE A 375 12.13 -4.18 3.10
CA PHE A 375 13.27 -4.27 4.01
C PHE A 375 14.10 -5.53 3.72
N PRO A 376 15.44 -5.45 3.84
CA PRO A 376 16.28 -6.62 3.69
C PRO A 376 16.15 -7.56 4.89
N LEU A 377 16.29 -8.85 4.65
CA LEU A 377 16.53 -9.84 5.68
C LEU A 377 18.02 -10.16 5.66
N SER A 378 18.77 -9.63 6.62
CA SER A 378 20.19 -9.95 6.68
C SER A 378 20.41 -11.43 7.02
N THR A 379 21.35 -12.03 6.30
CA THR A 379 21.83 -13.40 6.50
C THR A 379 22.88 -13.51 7.62
N THR A 380 23.35 -12.39 8.19
CA THR A 380 24.57 -12.36 9.03
C THR A 380 24.31 -12.44 10.53
N SER A 381 23.08 -12.18 11.01
CA SER A 381 22.79 -12.07 12.45
C SER A 381 21.72 -13.07 12.94
N THR A 382 22.03 -13.78 14.02
CA THR A 382 21.23 -14.84 14.67
C THR A 382 20.31 -14.33 15.79
N VAL A 383 20.01 -13.03 15.80
CA VAL A 383 19.31 -12.39 16.93
C VAL A 383 17.78 -12.46 16.71
N ALA A 384 17.06 -12.89 17.76
CA ALA A 384 15.60 -12.79 17.80
C ALA A 384 15.20 -11.31 17.90
N LEU A 385 14.19 -10.88 17.12
CA LEU A 385 13.68 -9.50 17.17
C LEU A 385 13.19 -9.19 18.59
N ALA A 386 13.99 -8.45 19.35
CA ALA A 386 13.77 -8.20 20.76
C ALA A 386 12.63 -7.18 20.93
N GLY A 387 11.59 -7.58 21.66
CA GLY A 387 10.64 -6.61 22.19
C GLY A 387 11.24 -5.99 23.45
N ASP A 388 11.52 -4.69 23.44
CA ASP A 388 12.10 -3.96 24.57
C ASP A 388 11.53 -4.37 25.93
N LYS A 389 12.44 -4.63 26.87
CA LYS A 389 12.14 -4.72 28.30
C LYS A 389 11.73 -3.32 28.79
N THR A 390 10.43 -3.08 28.88
CA THR A 390 9.76 -2.27 29.92
C THR A 390 8.28 -2.62 29.89
#